data_AF-A0A7J3HP51-F1
#
_entry.id   AF-A0A7J3HP51-F1
#
_cell.length_a   1.000
_cell.length_b   1.000
_cell.length_c   1.000
_cell.angle_alpha   90.00
_cell.angle_beta   90.00
_cell.angle_gamma   90.00
#
_symmetry.space_group_name_H-M   'P 1'
#
loop_
_entity.id
_entity.type
_entity.pdbx_description
1 polymer ?
#
loop_
_entity_poly.entity_id
_entity_poly.type
_entity_poly.pdbx_seq_one_letter_code
_entity_poly.pdbx_strand_id
1 'polypeptide(L)' 'PKPLLLPRGTTVQELAEIIHRELAKNMKYAKVWGSSVKIQGQRVGPEFILSDGDLVEIKD' A
#
# COMPACT_ATOMS: atom_id res chain seq x y z
N PRO A 1 14.84 -2.22 6.50
CA PRO A 1 13.74 -1.41 5.91
C PRO A 1 13.52 -0.13 6.73
N LYS A 2 13.37 1.03 6.08
CA LYS A 2 12.96 2.27 6.74
C LYS A 2 11.46 2.49 6.51
N PRO A 3 10.65 2.74 7.55
CA PRO A 3 9.23 3.02 7.36
C PRO A 3 9.03 4.36 6.65
N LEU A 4 7.90 4.50 5.96
CA LEU A 4 7.45 5.75 5.38
C LEU A 4 6.38 6.36 6.28
N LEU A 5 6.53 7.65 6.61
CA LEU A 5 5.50 8.41 7.31
C LEU A 5 4.50 8.94 6.29
N LEU A 6 3.23 8.58 6.46
CA LEU A 6 2.14 8.93 5.56
C LEU A 6 1.03 9.66 6.34
N PRO A 7 0.31 10.60 5.70
CA PRO A 7 -0.93 11.11 6.25
C PRO A 7 -1.93 9.97 6.54
N ARG A 8 -2.73 10.13 7.58
CA ARG A 8 -3.82 9.19 7.85
C ARG A 8 -4.82 9.22 6.69
N GLY A 9 -5.25 8.05 6.24
CA GLY A 9 -6.17 7.93 5.10
C GLY A 9 -5.48 7.71 3.77
N THR A 10 -4.13 7.67 3.73
CA THR A 10 -3.39 7.40 2.50
C THR A 10 -3.75 6.05 1.90
N THR A 11 -4.00 6.04 0.59
CA THR A 11 -4.30 4.83 -0.17
C THR A 11 -3.03 4.12 -0.65
N VAL A 12 -3.15 2.86 -1.08
CA VAL A 12 -2.06 2.12 -1.73
C VAL A 12 -1.57 2.86 -2.98
N GLN A 13 -2.47 3.46 -3.77
CA GLN A 13 -2.11 4.22 -4.96
C GLN A 13 -1.23 5.43 -4.63
N GLU A 14 -1.61 6.18 -3.60
CA GLU A 14 -0.85 7.34 -3.13
C GLU A 14 0.52 6.94 -2.57
N LEU A 15 0.59 5.82 -1.83
CA LEU A 15 1.87 5.23 -1.41
C LEU A 15 2.75 4.89 -2.63
N ALA A 16 2.19 4.26 -3.65
CA ALA A 16 2.94 3.92 -4.87
C ALA A 16 3.45 5.18 -5.59
N GLU A 17 2.65 6.25 -5.64
CA GLU A 17 3.03 7.53 -6.25
C GLU A 17 4.19 8.22 -5.48
N ILE A 18 4.18 8.14 -4.14
CA ILE A 18 5.26 8.63 -3.28
C ILE A 18 6.58 7.89 -3.56
N ILE A 19 6.50 6.58 -3.82
CA ILE A 19 7.68 5.79 -4.19
C ILE A 19 8.15 6.17 -5.59
N HIS A 20 7.27 6.09 -6.59
CA HIS A 20 7.55 6.48 -7.96
C HIS A 20 6.27 6.53 -8.83
N ARG A 21 6.10 7.57 -9.66
CA ARG A 21 4.88 7.74 -10.50
C ARG A 21 4.59 6.56 -11.43
N GLU A 22 5.61 6.03 -12.09
CA GLU A 22 5.43 4.87 -12.99
C GLU A 22 5.08 3.58 -12.22
N LEU A 23 5.45 3.46 -10.93
CA LEU A 23 5.01 2.33 -10.12
C LEU A 23 3.51 2.42 -9.86
N ALA A 24 3.02 3.60 -9.47
CA ALA A 24 1.59 3.86 -9.26
C ALA A 24 0.78 3.59 -10.54
N LYS A 25 1.30 4.01 -11.69
CA LYS A 25 0.64 3.83 -12.99
C LYS A 25 0.56 2.37 -13.44
N ASN A 26 1.60 1.57 -13.17
CA ASN A 26 1.67 0.18 -13.62
C ASN A 26 1.16 -0.83 -12.57
N MET A 27 0.89 -0.39 -11.34
CA MET A 27 0.45 -1.27 -10.26
C MET A 27 -0.82 -2.04 -10.63
N LYS A 28 -0.74 -3.38 -10.55
CA LYS A 28 -1.89 -4.28 -10.70
C LYS A 28 -2.62 -4.52 -9.38
N TYR A 29 -1.90 -4.59 -8.27
CA TYR A 29 -2.43 -4.78 -6.92
C TYR A 29 -1.33 -4.58 -5.86
N ALA A 30 -1.72 -4.58 -4.59
CA ALA A 30 -0.78 -4.75 -3.49
C ALA A 30 -1.16 -5.93 -2.60
N LYS A 31 -0.19 -6.45 -1.84
CA LYS A 31 -0.44 -7.33 -0.69
C LYS A 31 -0.17 -6.55 0.59
N VAL A 32 -1.05 -6.69 1.57
CA VAL A 32 -0.95 -5.99 2.84
C VAL A 32 -0.88 -6.99 3.99
N TRP A 33 -0.03 -6.71 4.96
CA TRP A 33 0.08 -7.39 6.25
C TRP A 33 -0.05 -6.34 7.35
N GLY A 34 -0.91 -6.61 8.34
CA GLY A 34 -1.21 -5.64 9.39
C GLY A 34 -2.65 -5.76 9.87
N SER A 35 -3.08 -4.78 10.66
CA SER A 35 -4.43 -4.73 11.25
C SER A 35 -5.51 -4.26 10.29
N SER A 36 -5.15 -3.66 9.15
CA SER A 36 -6.10 -3.17 8.15
C SER A 36 -6.75 -4.29 7.33
N VAL A 37 -6.17 -5.48 7.34
CA VAL A 37 -6.65 -6.65 6.59
C VAL A 37 -7.07 -7.78 7.53
N LYS A 38 -8.04 -8.58 7.08
CA LYS A 38 -8.50 -9.76 7.83
C LYS A 38 -7.58 -10.96 7.65
N ILE A 39 -6.93 -11.04 6.48
CA ILE A 39 -6.05 -12.14 6.10
C ILE A 39 -4.68 -11.53 5.80
N GLN A 40 -3.64 -12.06 6.44
CA GLN A 40 -2.27 -11.58 6.23
C GLN A 40 -1.83 -11.86 4.79
N GLY A 41 -1.33 -10.83 4.10
CA GLY A 41 -0.98 -10.91 2.67
C GLY A 41 -2.19 -10.79 1.74
N GLN A 42 -3.32 -10.28 2.23
CA GLN A 42 -4.52 -10.06 1.42
C GLN A 42 -4.20 -9.16 0.23
N ARG A 43 -4.64 -9.59 -0.96
CA ARG A 43 -4.57 -8.80 -2.18
C ARG A 43 -5.61 -7.68 -2.12
N VAL A 44 -5.15 -6.45 -2.31
CA VAL A 44 -5.98 -5.24 -2.29
C VAL A 44 -5.78 -4.40 -3.55
N GLY A 45 -6.76 -3.55 -3.84
CA GLY A 45 -6.72 -2.60 -4.95
C GLY A 45 -6.07 -1.26 -4.58
N PRO A 46 -5.94 -0.34 -5.54
CA PRO A 46 -5.35 0.99 -5.37
C PRO A 46 -6.02 1.85 -4.29
N GLU A 47 -7.35 1.77 -4.18
CA GLU A 47 -8.16 2.57 -3.24
C GLU A 47 -8.12 2.05 -1.80
N PHE A 48 -7.37 0.99 -1.50
CA PHE A 48 -7.28 0.45 -0.15
C PHE A 48 -6.56 1.45 0.77
N ILE A 49 -7.21 1.83 1.86
CA ILE A 49 -6.67 2.77 2.85
C ILE A 49 -5.75 2.03 3.81
N LEU A 50 -4.52 2.52 3.93
CA LEU A 50 -3.49 1.96 4.81
C LEU A 50 -3.71 2.37 6.26
N SER A 51 -3.26 1.51 7.17
CA SER A 51 -3.19 1.77 8.61
C SER A 51 -1.75 1.80 9.09
N ASP A 52 -1.53 2.43 10.26
CA ASP A 52 -0.22 2.45 10.89
C ASP A 52 0.30 1.02 11.15
N GLY A 53 1.58 0.80 10.89
CA GLY A 53 2.22 -0.50 11.01
C GLY A 53 1.95 -1.50 9.87
N ASP A 54 1.17 -1.13 8.85
CA ASP A 54 0.98 -2.01 7.68
C ASP A 54 2.29 -2.20 6.90
N LEU A 55 2.60 -3.46 6.59
CA LEU A 55 3.61 -3.83 5.60
C LEU A 55 2.91 -4.01 4.26
N VAL A 56 3.41 -3.33 3.23
CA VAL A 56 2.80 -3.27 1.90
C VAL A 56 3.81 -3.75 0.85
N GLU A 57 3.40 -4.70 0.02
CA GLU A 57 4.12 -5.13 -1.17
C GLU A 57 3.34 -4.69 -2.40
N ILE A 58 3.91 -3.80 -3.20
CA ILE A 58 3.32 -3.34 -4.46
C ILE A 58 3.71 -4.29 -5.59
N LYS A 59 2.75 -4.64 -6.45
CA LYS A 59 2.95 -5.46 -7.65
C LYS A 59 2.49 -4.71 -8.90
N ASP A 60 3.44 -4.47 -9.78
CA ASP A 60 3.35 -3.88 -11.12
C ASP A 60 3.14 -4.91 -12.25
#